data_AF-A0AAP0KCC3-F1
#
_entry.id   AF-A0AAP0KCC3-F1
#
_cell.length_a   1.000
_cell.length_b   1.000
_cell.length_c   1.000
_cell.angle_alpha   90.00
_cell.angle_beta   90.00
_cell.angle_gamma   90.00
#
_symmetry.space_group_name_H-M   'P 1'
#
loop_
_entity.id
_entity.type
_entity.pdbx_description
1 polymer ?
#
loop_
_entity_poly.entity_id
_entity_poly.type
_entity_poly.pdbx_seq_one_letter_code
_entity_poly.pdbx_strand_id
1 'polypeptide(L)'
;MTKASFSRSMSSPRKAALLKLAGRAFTFRQSVYMSELEKLTRWDGKSLKGHARIIFDALFDLVRDVVAKFSIEQRLDMAKLFQDLWYHTFESWMTEAKWSRSAHIASTDEYLQTGMTSIAAHVVVLMAACSMDPTLPLHTIKTCTDHTITKLLMVSCRLLNDIQSYEKEEKDGKMNLVTLHMKDVNAEEDIHNSIVYVKEILESQKKDFIEHVLMDDICDMPKPLKQLHFGCLKTFQMFFNSSNGFDSEIEMIDAINKAIYLPIDIGIEESLSSPSSMPQKISNLNGTEKKLSTKKRTTLTLNATLNSQRFPSISWASSNFFAIQASAGLKFNLPKMSPKYCLI
;
A
#
# COMPACT_ATOMS: atom_id res chain seq x y z
N MET A 1 -32.74 28.77 -48.49
CA MET A 1 -32.69 27.29 -48.46
C MET A 1 -31.89 26.88 -47.23
N THR A 2 -32.57 26.52 -46.15
CA THR A 2 -31.94 26.18 -44.85
C THR A 2 -31.87 24.65 -44.75
N LYS A 3 -30.66 24.09 -44.73
CA LYS A 3 -30.46 22.65 -44.45
C LYS A 3 -30.64 22.43 -42.96
N ALA A 4 -31.78 21.85 -42.56
CA ALA A 4 -31.97 21.32 -41.22
C ALA A 4 -31.36 19.91 -41.16
N SER A 5 -30.28 19.76 -40.39
CA SER A 5 -29.65 18.49 -40.06
C SER A 5 -30.53 17.76 -39.04
N PHE A 6 -31.27 16.74 -39.45
CA PHE A 6 -32.06 15.91 -38.55
C PHE A 6 -31.16 14.82 -37.95
N SER A 7 -30.54 15.07 -36.79
CA SER A 7 -29.86 14.05 -36.01
C SER A 7 -30.89 13.16 -35.32
N ARG A 8 -31.31 12.09 -36.01
CA ARG A 8 -32.19 11.08 -35.42
C ARG A 8 -31.40 10.26 -34.40
N SER A 9 -31.50 10.62 -33.12
CA SER A 9 -31.07 9.76 -32.01
C SER A 9 -31.90 8.47 -32.05
N MET A 10 -31.31 7.39 -32.56
CA MET A 10 -31.88 6.06 -32.53
C MET A 10 -31.65 5.44 -31.15
N SER A 11 -32.48 5.79 -30.17
CA SER A 11 -32.65 4.96 -28.97
C SER A 11 -33.39 3.68 -29.35
N SER A 12 -32.65 2.74 -29.96
CA SER A 12 -33.19 1.42 -30.30
C SER A 12 -33.77 0.74 -29.05
N PRO A 13 -35.00 0.23 -29.07
CA PRO A 13 -35.59 -0.53 -27.97
C PRO A 13 -34.70 -1.69 -27.49
N ARG A 14 -33.86 -2.24 -28.39
CA ARG A 14 -32.86 -3.26 -28.06
C ARG A 14 -31.77 -2.72 -27.13
N LYS A 15 -31.32 -1.48 -27.29
CA LYS A 15 -30.31 -0.85 -26.43
C LYS A 15 -30.85 -0.65 -25.01
N ALA A 16 -32.11 -0.21 -24.87
CA ALA A 16 -32.77 -0.09 -23.58
C ALA A 16 -32.96 -1.46 -22.89
N ALA A 17 -33.35 -2.49 -23.65
CA ALA A 17 -33.47 -3.85 -23.14
C ALA A 17 -32.12 -4.44 -22.69
N LEU A 18 -31.05 -4.21 -23.47
CA LEU A 18 -29.68 -4.63 -23.12
C LEU A 18 -29.16 -3.90 -21.87
N LEU A 19 -29.40 -2.60 -21.74
CA LEU A 19 -29.05 -1.84 -20.52
C LEU A 19 -29.81 -2.36 -19.30
N LYS A 20 -31.11 -2.63 -19.45
CA LYS A 20 -31.93 -3.21 -18.37
C LYS A 20 -31.45 -4.61 -17.98
N LEU A 21 -31.07 -5.44 -18.95
CA LEU A 21 -30.49 -6.76 -18.69
C LEU A 21 -29.12 -6.66 -18.02
N ALA A 22 -28.25 -5.76 -18.49
CA ALA A 22 -26.95 -5.49 -17.89
C ALA A 22 -27.09 -5.02 -16.44
N GLY A 23 -28.00 -4.08 -16.17
CA GLY A 23 -28.32 -3.62 -14.82
C GLY A 23 -28.79 -4.76 -13.92
N ARG A 24 -29.74 -5.59 -14.40
CA ARG A 24 -30.22 -6.77 -13.64
C ARG A 24 -29.12 -7.79 -13.36
N ALA A 25 -28.28 -8.10 -14.35
CA ALA A 25 -27.17 -9.03 -14.19
C ALA A 25 -26.11 -8.50 -13.22
N PHE A 26 -25.85 -7.20 -13.25
CA PHE A 26 -24.95 -6.52 -12.31
C PHE A 26 -25.50 -6.60 -10.87
N THR A 27 -26.76 -6.20 -10.65
CA THR A 27 -27.41 -6.28 -9.33
C THR A 27 -27.45 -7.73 -8.81
N PHE A 28 -27.75 -8.70 -9.67
CA PHE A 28 -27.73 -10.11 -9.30
C PHE A 28 -26.34 -10.55 -8.81
N ARG A 29 -25.28 -10.29 -9.59
CA ARG A 29 -23.91 -10.64 -9.18
C ARG A 29 -23.50 -9.95 -7.87
N GLN A 30 -23.78 -8.66 -7.72
CA GLN A 30 -23.50 -7.95 -6.47
C GLN A 30 -24.27 -8.54 -5.28
N SER A 31 -25.51 -8.99 -5.44
CA SER A 31 -26.25 -9.66 -4.36
C SER A 31 -25.62 -10.98 -3.93
N VAL A 32 -25.03 -11.73 -4.88
CA VAL A 32 -24.28 -12.95 -4.58
C VAL A 32 -23.03 -12.64 -3.78
N TYR A 33 -22.24 -11.64 -4.21
CA TYR A 33 -21.03 -11.23 -3.48
C TYR A 33 -21.33 -10.76 -2.05
N MET A 34 -22.40 -10.01 -1.86
CA MET A 34 -22.84 -9.60 -0.52
C MET A 34 -23.20 -10.80 0.35
N SER A 35 -23.99 -11.75 -0.16
CA SER A 35 -24.31 -12.97 0.59
C SER A 35 -23.05 -13.79 0.91
N GLU A 36 -22.07 -13.82 0.01
CA GLU A 36 -20.78 -14.47 0.26
C GLU A 36 -19.98 -13.75 1.34
N LEU A 37 -19.92 -12.42 1.31
CA LEU A 37 -19.23 -11.62 2.30
C LEU A 37 -19.89 -11.72 3.69
N GLU A 38 -21.22 -11.81 3.78
CA GLU A 38 -21.95 -12.11 5.03
C GLU A 38 -21.65 -13.51 5.59
N LYS A 39 -21.21 -14.45 4.76
CA LYS A 39 -20.80 -15.79 5.22
C LYS A 39 -19.34 -15.78 5.65
N LEU A 40 -18.50 -14.98 5.00
CA LEU A 40 -17.09 -14.80 5.38
C LEU A 40 -16.94 -14.26 6.81
N THR A 41 -17.85 -13.40 7.26
CA THR A 41 -17.91 -12.94 8.66
C THR A 41 -18.21 -14.06 9.67
N ARG A 42 -18.58 -15.27 9.25
CA ARG A 42 -18.73 -16.41 10.16
C ARG A 42 -17.50 -17.30 10.22
N TRP A 43 -16.48 -16.99 9.43
CA TRP A 43 -15.30 -17.83 9.21
C TRP A 43 -15.68 -19.29 8.86
N ASP A 44 -16.78 -19.48 8.10
CA ASP A 44 -17.29 -20.79 7.68
C ASP A 44 -17.39 -20.90 6.16
N GLY A 45 -16.43 -21.61 5.57
CA GLY A 45 -16.37 -21.84 4.13
C GLY A 45 -17.41 -22.83 3.58
N LYS A 46 -18.14 -23.60 4.42
CA LYS A 46 -19.04 -24.67 3.95
C LYS A 46 -20.16 -24.17 3.04
N SER A 47 -20.61 -22.94 3.23
CA SER A 47 -21.73 -22.34 2.49
C SER A 47 -21.30 -21.45 1.31
N LEU A 48 -19.98 -21.29 1.09
CA LEU A 48 -19.38 -20.57 -0.04
C LEU A 48 -19.30 -21.45 -1.28
N LYS A 49 -19.36 -20.84 -2.46
CA LYS A 49 -19.25 -21.53 -3.76
C LYS A 49 -18.36 -20.73 -4.71
N GLY A 50 -17.93 -21.35 -5.82
CA GLY A 50 -17.18 -20.67 -6.87
C GLY A 50 -15.91 -19.98 -6.38
N HIS A 51 -15.67 -18.75 -6.83
CA HIS A 51 -14.47 -17.97 -6.52
C HIS A 51 -14.35 -17.63 -5.02
N ALA A 52 -15.46 -17.31 -4.34
CA ALA A 52 -15.42 -16.97 -2.93
C ALA A 52 -14.93 -18.14 -2.07
N ARG A 53 -15.29 -19.38 -2.45
CA ARG A 53 -14.77 -20.58 -1.78
C ARG A 53 -13.26 -20.73 -1.97
N ILE A 54 -12.77 -20.55 -3.19
CA ILE A 54 -11.34 -20.67 -3.52
C ILE A 54 -10.51 -19.64 -2.75
N ILE A 55 -10.97 -18.39 -2.73
CA ILE A 55 -10.29 -17.30 -2.01
C ILE A 55 -10.31 -17.56 -0.51
N PHE A 56 -11.46 -18.00 0.05
CA PHE A 56 -11.55 -18.34 1.46
C PHE A 56 -10.64 -19.49 1.84
N ASP A 57 -10.61 -20.58 1.07
CA ASP A 57 -9.75 -21.73 1.35
C ASP A 57 -8.27 -21.32 1.32
N ALA A 58 -7.86 -20.51 0.34
CA ALA A 58 -6.49 -19.97 0.28
C ALA A 58 -6.15 -19.08 1.49
N LEU A 59 -7.08 -18.22 1.91
CA LEU A 59 -6.91 -17.39 3.10
C LEU A 59 -6.84 -18.23 4.38
N PHE A 60 -7.74 -19.22 4.49
CA PHE A 60 -7.79 -20.13 5.63
C PHE A 60 -6.48 -20.92 5.76
N ASP A 61 -5.96 -21.42 4.64
CA ASP A 61 -4.68 -22.09 4.56
C ASP A 61 -3.54 -21.15 4.97
N LEU A 62 -3.52 -19.91 4.48
CA LEU A 62 -2.52 -18.90 4.85
C LEU A 62 -2.52 -18.62 6.37
N VAL A 63 -3.69 -18.41 6.97
CA VAL A 63 -3.81 -18.19 8.43
C VAL A 63 -3.33 -19.42 9.19
N ARG A 64 -3.72 -20.62 8.75
CA ARG A 64 -3.28 -21.88 9.36
C ARG A 64 -1.75 -22.02 9.30
N ASP A 65 -1.13 -21.69 8.18
CA ASP A 65 0.31 -21.80 7.99
C ASP A 65 1.09 -20.82 8.88
N VAL A 66 0.59 -19.60 9.08
CA VAL A 66 1.17 -18.64 10.03
C VAL A 66 1.01 -19.16 11.46
N VAL A 67 -0.19 -19.59 11.85
CA VAL A 67 -0.47 -20.12 13.20
C VAL A 67 0.37 -21.35 13.52
N ALA A 68 0.62 -22.23 12.54
CA ALA A 68 1.40 -23.45 12.73
C ALA A 68 2.85 -23.20 13.19
N LYS A 69 3.39 -22.00 12.97
CA LYS A 69 4.73 -21.60 13.43
C LYS A 69 4.82 -21.40 14.95
N PHE A 70 3.71 -21.16 15.63
CA PHE A 70 3.65 -20.94 17.07
C PHE A 70 3.54 -22.24 17.87
N SER A 71 3.83 -22.18 19.17
CA SER A 71 3.71 -23.32 20.09
C SER A 71 2.26 -23.81 20.18
N ILE A 72 2.07 -25.09 20.50
CA ILE A 72 0.74 -25.72 20.53
C ILE A 72 -0.22 -24.95 21.47
N GLU A 73 0.30 -24.47 22.60
CA GLU A 73 -0.45 -23.72 23.61
C GLU A 73 -0.95 -22.38 23.08
N GLN A 74 -0.20 -21.74 22.17
CA GLN A 74 -0.55 -20.42 21.62
C GLN A 74 -1.41 -20.49 20.35
N ARG A 75 -1.43 -21.63 19.65
CA ARG A 75 -2.09 -21.77 18.34
C ARG A 75 -3.57 -21.40 18.35
N LEU A 76 -4.30 -21.80 19.39
CA LEU A 76 -5.73 -21.53 19.48
C LEU A 76 -5.99 -20.01 19.59
N ASP A 77 -5.24 -19.32 20.44
CA ASP A 77 -5.33 -17.88 20.64
C ASP A 77 -4.93 -17.11 19.38
N MET A 78 -3.86 -17.54 18.69
CA MET A 78 -3.41 -16.94 17.44
C MET A 78 -4.41 -17.14 16.31
N ALA A 79 -4.98 -18.33 16.19
CA ALA A 79 -6.04 -18.60 15.22
C ALA A 79 -7.26 -17.71 15.46
N LYS A 80 -7.68 -17.57 16.72
CA LYS A 80 -8.81 -16.70 17.08
C LYS A 80 -8.51 -15.24 16.78
N LEU A 81 -7.31 -14.75 17.10
CA LEU A 81 -6.89 -13.39 16.80
C LEU A 81 -6.96 -13.08 15.30
N PHE A 82 -6.39 -13.93 14.44
CA PHE A 82 -6.42 -13.69 13.00
C PHE A 82 -7.84 -13.82 12.43
N GLN A 83 -8.65 -14.74 12.95
CA GLN A 83 -10.07 -14.82 12.58
C GLN A 83 -10.80 -13.51 12.88
N ASP A 84 -10.57 -12.91 14.05
CA ASP A 84 -11.21 -11.66 14.44
C ASP A 84 -10.72 -10.47 13.58
N LEU A 85 -9.43 -10.42 13.25
CA LEU A 85 -8.89 -9.39 12.35
C LEU A 85 -9.47 -9.45 10.93
N TRP A 86 -9.56 -10.65 10.36
CA TRP A 86 -10.19 -10.83 9.06
C TRP A 86 -11.70 -10.61 9.12
N TYR A 87 -12.36 -10.98 10.22
CA TYR A 87 -13.77 -10.66 10.45
C TYR A 87 -14.01 -9.15 10.32
N HIS A 88 -13.25 -8.33 11.06
CA HIS A 88 -13.41 -6.87 11.02
C HIS A 88 -13.08 -6.30 9.64
N THR A 89 -12.10 -6.89 8.94
CA THR A 89 -11.80 -6.52 7.55
C THR A 89 -12.98 -6.82 6.62
N PHE A 90 -13.57 -8.03 6.68
CA PHE A 90 -14.75 -8.37 5.88
C PHE A 90 -15.97 -7.52 6.21
N GLU A 91 -16.17 -7.19 7.50
CA GLU A 91 -17.22 -6.30 7.96
C GLU A 91 -17.06 -4.89 7.40
N SER A 92 -15.84 -4.36 7.35
CA SER A 92 -15.57 -3.05 6.74
C SER A 92 -15.84 -3.04 5.22
N TRP A 93 -15.45 -4.09 4.49
CA TRP A 93 -15.79 -4.23 3.06
C TRP A 93 -17.30 -4.37 2.83
N MET A 94 -18.00 -5.01 3.77
CA MET A 94 -19.45 -5.13 3.74
C MET A 94 -20.12 -3.76 3.88
N THR A 95 -19.61 -2.94 4.80
CA THR A 95 -20.07 -1.57 5.01
C THR A 95 -19.86 -0.71 3.75
N GLU A 96 -18.66 -0.73 3.16
CA GLU A 96 -18.39 -0.01 1.90
C GLU A 96 -19.31 -0.46 0.76
N ALA A 97 -19.54 -1.77 0.63
CA ALA A 97 -20.43 -2.33 -0.38
C ALA A 97 -21.90 -1.94 -0.16
N LYS A 98 -22.34 -1.75 1.09
CA LYS A 98 -23.68 -1.21 1.42
C LYS A 98 -23.79 0.27 1.04
N TRP A 99 -22.76 1.06 1.32
CA TRP A 99 -22.72 2.47 0.93
C TRP A 99 -22.85 2.64 -0.58
N SER A 100 -22.07 1.89 -1.37
CA SER A 100 -22.16 1.90 -2.84
C SER A 100 -23.55 1.59 -3.42
N ARG A 101 -24.43 0.94 -2.65
CA ARG A 101 -25.77 0.53 -3.10
C ARG A 101 -26.90 1.37 -2.56
N SER A 102 -26.64 2.15 -1.52
CA SER A 102 -27.63 2.99 -0.87
C SER A 102 -27.44 4.44 -1.27
N ALA A 103 -28.40 5.29 -0.93
CA ALA A 103 -28.20 6.74 -1.00
C ALA A 103 -27.37 7.27 0.18
N HIS A 104 -26.70 6.39 0.93
CA HIS A 104 -25.90 6.77 2.09
C HIS A 104 -24.65 7.51 1.63
N ILE A 105 -24.44 8.69 2.21
CA ILE A 105 -23.23 9.49 2.05
C ILE A 105 -22.63 9.58 3.44
N ALA A 106 -21.51 8.88 3.65
CA ALA A 106 -20.84 8.86 4.94
C ALA A 106 -20.20 10.22 5.24
N SER A 107 -20.06 10.60 6.51
CA SER A 107 -19.19 11.72 6.87
C SER A 107 -17.71 11.35 6.67
N THR A 108 -16.81 12.33 6.63
CA THR A 108 -15.35 12.08 6.58
C THR A 108 -14.90 11.16 7.70
N ASP A 109 -15.38 11.37 8.93
CA ASP A 109 -15.02 10.52 10.08
C ASP A 109 -15.56 9.10 9.93
N GLU A 110 -16.83 8.94 9.55
CA GLU A 110 -17.45 7.62 9.34
C GLU A 110 -16.71 6.85 8.23
N TYR A 111 -16.41 7.53 7.13
CA TYR A 111 -15.65 7.00 6.02
C TYR A 111 -14.26 6.53 6.46
N LEU A 112 -13.50 7.37 7.16
CA LEU A 112 -12.14 7.04 7.58
C LEU A 112 -12.10 5.91 8.60
N GLN A 113 -13.06 5.83 9.55
CA GLN A 113 -13.13 4.71 10.50
C GLN A 113 -13.29 3.36 9.78
N THR A 114 -14.14 3.31 8.75
CA THR A 114 -14.30 2.11 7.92
C THR A 114 -13.07 1.89 7.03
N GLY A 115 -12.60 2.95 6.37
CA GLY A 115 -11.53 2.96 5.39
C GLY A 115 -10.17 2.51 5.93
N MET A 116 -9.87 2.86 7.19
CA MET A 116 -8.68 2.40 7.90
C MET A 116 -8.66 0.88 8.07
N THR A 117 -9.82 0.26 8.31
CA THR A 117 -9.92 -1.20 8.48
C THR A 117 -9.92 -1.90 7.12
N SER A 118 -10.67 -1.37 6.14
CA SER A 118 -10.83 -1.99 4.83
C SER A 118 -9.58 -1.98 3.97
N ILE A 119 -8.62 -1.08 4.22
CA ILE A 119 -7.30 -1.13 3.55
C ILE A 119 -6.44 -2.33 4.00
N ALA A 120 -6.82 -3.02 5.09
CA ALA A 120 -6.22 -4.25 5.62
C ALA A 120 -4.70 -4.19 5.95
N ALA A 121 -4.07 -3.00 5.96
CA ALA A 121 -2.64 -2.84 6.21
C ALA A 121 -2.19 -3.43 7.55
N HIS A 122 -3.01 -3.28 8.60
CA HIS A 122 -2.76 -3.82 9.93
C HIS A 122 -2.70 -5.36 9.95
N VAL A 123 -3.58 -6.03 9.20
CA VAL A 123 -3.59 -7.50 9.07
C VAL A 123 -2.33 -7.97 8.36
N VAL A 124 -1.95 -7.30 7.27
CA VAL A 124 -0.73 -7.61 6.49
C VAL A 124 0.52 -7.49 7.36
N VAL A 125 0.67 -6.39 8.09
CA VAL A 125 1.83 -6.18 8.98
C VAL A 125 1.88 -7.22 10.08
N LEU A 126 0.75 -7.55 10.71
CA LEU A 126 0.73 -8.52 11.80
C LEU A 126 1.04 -9.94 11.32
N MET A 127 0.48 -10.35 10.19
CA MET A 127 0.78 -11.64 9.55
C MET A 127 2.26 -11.75 9.17
N ALA A 128 2.85 -10.67 8.65
CA ALA A 128 4.27 -10.60 8.34
C ALA A 128 5.13 -10.67 9.61
N ALA A 129 4.78 -9.93 10.67
CA ALA A 129 5.49 -9.95 11.95
C ALA A 129 5.54 -11.37 12.53
N CYS A 130 4.37 -12.01 12.62
CA CYS A 130 4.23 -13.38 13.12
C CYS A 130 4.97 -14.40 12.24
N SER A 131 5.07 -14.14 10.93
CA SER A 131 5.78 -15.01 10.01
C SER A 131 7.30 -14.89 10.11
N MET A 132 7.80 -13.70 10.43
CA MET A 132 9.23 -13.39 10.57
C MET A 132 9.77 -13.80 11.95
N ASP A 133 8.97 -13.60 12.99
CA ASP A 133 9.34 -13.93 14.37
C ASP A 133 8.19 -14.64 15.09
N PRO A 134 8.16 -15.99 15.06
CA PRO A 134 7.15 -16.77 15.76
C PRO A 134 7.37 -16.82 17.29
N THR A 135 8.39 -16.12 17.81
CA THR A 135 8.66 -16.00 19.26
C THR A 135 8.07 -14.73 19.87
N LEU A 136 7.45 -13.87 19.04
CA LEU A 136 6.81 -12.64 19.50
C LEU A 136 5.81 -12.92 20.63
N PRO A 137 5.87 -12.17 21.75
CA PRO A 137 4.94 -12.38 22.84
C PRO A 137 3.49 -12.14 22.39
N LEU A 138 2.60 -13.06 22.75
CA LEU A 138 1.18 -12.98 22.39
C LEU A 138 0.51 -11.67 22.79
N HIS A 139 0.90 -11.09 23.94
CA HIS A 139 0.37 -9.80 24.38
C HIS A 139 0.75 -8.67 23.42
N THR A 140 2.00 -8.63 22.94
CA THR A 140 2.49 -7.66 21.97
C THR A 140 1.73 -7.76 20.65
N ILE A 141 1.44 -8.99 20.20
CA ILE A 141 0.67 -9.23 18.98
C ILE A 141 -0.78 -8.75 19.15
N LYS A 142 -1.42 -9.10 20.28
CA LYS A 142 -2.83 -8.73 20.56
C LYS A 142 -3.03 -7.22 20.68
N THR A 143 -2.09 -6.48 21.26
CA THR A 143 -2.20 -5.01 21.39
C THR A 143 -1.70 -4.25 20.16
N CYS A 144 -1.09 -4.94 19.18
CA CYS A 144 -0.48 -4.29 18.01
C CYS A 144 -1.43 -3.32 17.30
N THR A 145 -2.70 -3.70 17.15
CA THR A 145 -3.72 -2.88 16.46
C THR A 145 -4.20 -1.67 17.27
N ASP A 146 -3.99 -1.68 18.59
CA ASP A 146 -4.44 -0.60 19.47
C ASP A 146 -3.47 0.58 19.46
N HIS A 147 -2.19 0.34 19.15
CA HIS A 147 -1.17 1.38 19.10
C HIS A 147 -1.45 2.42 18.02
N THR A 148 -1.18 3.68 18.35
CA THR A 148 -1.33 4.84 17.46
C THR A 148 -0.58 4.65 16.14
N ILE A 149 0.64 4.08 16.18
CA ILE A 149 1.44 3.79 14.98
C ILE A 149 0.68 2.94 13.94
N THR A 150 -0.14 1.98 14.38
CA THR A 150 -0.92 1.10 13.50
C THR A 150 -2.10 1.83 12.88
N LYS A 151 -2.79 2.67 13.67
CA LYS A 151 -3.88 3.52 13.17
C LYS A 151 -3.36 4.55 12.16
N LEU A 152 -2.21 5.17 12.46
CA LEU A 152 -1.52 6.10 11.57
C LEU A 152 -1.08 5.42 10.26
N LEU A 153 -0.61 4.17 10.32
CA LEU A 153 -0.33 3.37 9.12
C LEU A 153 -1.61 3.16 8.30
N MET A 154 -2.67 2.66 8.92
CA MET A 154 -3.94 2.35 8.26
C MET A 154 -4.52 3.57 7.54
N VAL A 155 -4.61 4.71 8.23
CA VAL A 155 -5.13 5.95 7.62
C VAL A 155 -4.21 6.43 6.50
N SER A 156 -2.89 6.43 6.69
CA SER A 156 -1.95 6.87 5.66
C SER A 156 -2.03 6.01 4.40
N CYS A 157 -2.14 4.68 4.55
CA CYS A 157 -2.32 3.76 3.43
C CYS A 157 -3.65 3.99 2.69
N ARG A 158 -4.73 4.26 3.42
CA ARG A 158 -6.03 4.60 2.82
C ARG A 158 -5.97 5.89 2.03
N LEU A 159 -5.42 6.95 2.60
CA LEU A 159 -5.33 8.26 1.94
C LEU A 159 -4.42 8.21 0.70
N LEU A 160 -3.31 7.47 0.77
CA LEU A 160 -2.45 7.20 -0.39
C LEU A 160 -3.23 6.57 -1.54
N ASN A 161 -3.99 5.51 -1.25
CA ASN A 161 -4.84 4.84 -2.21
C ASN A 161 -5.89 5.82 -2.78
N ASP A 162 -6.67 6.49 -1.92
CA ASP A 162 -7.76 7.37 -2.31
C ASP A 162 -7.32 8.46 -3.30
N ILE A 163 -6.16 9.08 -3.08
CA ILE A 163 -5.61 10.14 -3.95
C ILE A 163 -5.40 9.65 -5.39
N GLN A 164 -5.06 8.37 -5.58
CA GLN A 164 -4.71 7.81 -6.89
C GLN A 164 -5.82 6.98 -7.52
N SER A 165 -6.76 6.45 -6.73
CA SER A 165 -7.82 5.55 -7.20
C SER A 165 -9.16 6.23 -7.45
N TYR A 166 -9.34 7.49 -7.03
CA TYR A 166 -10.64 8.16 -7.01
C TYR A 166 -11.42 8.10 -8.34
N GLU A 167 -10.76 8.29 -9.49
CA GLU A 167 -11.44 8.26 -10.79
C GLU A 167 -12.00 6.88 -11.15
N LYS A 168 -11.29 5.81 -10.76
CA LYS A 168 -11.71 4.41 -10.97
C LYS A 168 -12.88 4.11 -10.03
N GLU A 169 -12.72 4.46 -8.77
CA GLU A 169 -13.70 4.19 -7.73
C GLU A 169 -15.02 4.92 -7.95
N GLU A 170 -14.97 6.17 -8.41
CA GLU A 170 -16.17 6.92 -8.79
C GLU A 170 -16.95 6.21 -9.91
N LYS A 171 -16.26 5.70 -10.93
CA LYS A 171 -16.88 4.93 -12.03
C LYS A 171 -17.51 3.62 -11.54
N ASP A 172 -16.92 3.01 -10.52
CA ASP A 172 -17.42 1.79 -9.89
C ASP A 172 -18.53 2.06 -8.86
N GLY A 173 -18.85 3.33 -8.57
CA GLY A 173 -19.80 3.72 -7.54
C GLY A 173 -19.31 3.46 -6.12
N LYS A 174 -17.99 3.35 -5.93
CA LYS A 174 -17.34 3.26 -4.62
C LYS A 174 -17.16 4.65 -4.02
N MET A 175 -17.25 4.72 -2.69
CA MET A 175 -16.98 5.94 -1.96
C MET A 175 -15.47 6.13 -1.83
N ASN A 176 -15.01 7.36 -2.01
CA ASN A 176 -13.61 7.76 -1.96
C ASN A 176 -13.51 9.15 -1.31
N LEU A 177 -12.54 9.39 -0.41
CA LEU A 177 -12.49 10.64 0.35
C LEU A 177 -12.35 11.88 -0.54
N VAL A 178 -11.57 11.81 -1.62
CA VAL A 178 -11.40 12.92 -2.57
C VAL A 178 -12.76 13.28 -3.17
N THR A 179 -13.52 12.29 -3.65
CA THR A 179 -14.84 12.52 -4.25
C THR A 179 -15.90 12.90 -3.21
N LEU A 180 -15.75 12.45 -1.97
CA LEU A 180 -16.64 12.77 -0.87
C LEU A 180 -16.49 14.24 -0.48
N HIS A 181 -15.24 14.70 -0.28
CA HIS A 181 -14.94 16.11 0.00
C HIS A 181 -15.40 17.01 -1.14
N MET A 182 -15.12 16.66 -2.41
CA MET A 182 -15.56 17.43 -3.58
C MET A 182 -17.07 17.65 -3.61
N LYS A 183 -17.86 16.66 -3.17
CA LYS A 183 -19.33 16.76 -3.11
C LYS A 183 -19.81 17.61 -1.94
N ASP A 184 -19.09 17.63 -0.82
CA ASP A 184 -19.45 18.37 0.39
C ASP A 184 -19.25 19.89 0.22
N VAL A 185 -18.17 20.32 -0.45
CA VAL A 185 -17.85 21.75 -0.65
C VAL A 185 -18.67 22.40 -1.80
N ASN A 186 -19.68 21.71 -2.34
CA ASN A 186 -20.58 22.16 -3.43
C ASN A 186 -19.85 22.63 -4.71
N ALA A 187 -19.48 21.68 -5.58
CA ALA A 187 -19.33 21.71 -7.06
C ALA A 187 -18.59 22.86 -7.79
N GLU A 188 -18.31 24.00 -7.19
CA GLU A 188 -17.51 25.09 -7.77
C GLU A 188 -16.01 24.92 -7.46
N GLU A 189 -15.66 24.08 -6.49
CA GLU A 189 -14.27 23.71 -6.24
C GLU A 189 -13.77 22.58 -7.15
N ASP A 190 -12.60 22.84 -7.72
CA ASP A 190 -11.83 21.92 -8.56
C ASP A 190 -11.49 20.63 -7.78
N ILE A 191 -11.57 19.48 -8.44
CA ILE A 191 -11.05 18.19 -7.94
C ILE A 191 -9.62 18.33 -7.39
N HIS A 192 -8.85 19.25 -7.96
CA HIS A 192 -7.52 19.62 -7.47
C HIS A 192 -7.52 20.05 -6.00
N ASN A 193 -8.46 20.89 -5.56
CA ASN A 193 -8.55 21.35 -4.17
C ASN A 193 -8.85 20.19 -3.22
N SER A 194 -9.73 19.26 -3.64
CA SER A 194 -10.04 18.06 -2.84
C SER A 194 -8.83 17.12 -2.74
N ILE A 195 -8.05 16.99 -3.81
CA ILE A 195 -6.79 16.24 -3.77
C ILE A 195 -5.78 16.91 -2.82
N VAL A 196 -5.67 18.25 -2.86
CA VAL A 196 -4.79 19.01 -1.95
C VAL A 196 -5.23 18.81 -0.51
N TYR A 197 -6.52 18.94 -0.20
CA TYR A 197 -7.09 18.69 1.12
C TYR A 197 -6.70 17.30 1.65
N VAL A 198 -6.91 16.24 0.85
CA VAL A 198 -6.56 14.87 1.27
C VAL A 198 -5.05 14.69 1.45
N LYS A 199 -4.23 15.34 0.60
CA LYS A 199 -2.77 15.34 0.75
C LYS A 199 -2.31 16.03 2.03
N GLU A 200 -2.94 17.14 2.43
CA GLU A 200 -2.60 17.83 3.68
C GLU A 200 -2.88 16.95 4.91
N ILE A 201 -4.02 16.23 4.92
CA ILE A 201 -4.30 15.23 5.95
C ILE A 201 -3.21 14.15 5.94
N LEU A 202 -2.91 13.58 4.76
CA LEU A 202 -1.90 12.52 4.61
C LEU A 202 -0.52 12.96 5.13
N GLU A 203 -0.04 14.15 4.78
CA GLU A 203 1.26 14.63 5.24
C GLU A 203 1.30 14.85 6.75
N SER A 204 0.19 15.31 7.35
CA SER A 204 0.06 15.41 8.80
C SER A 204 0.15 14.02 9.46
N GLN A 205 -0.65 13.04 9.00
CA GLN A 205 -0.65 11.68 9.55
C GLN A 205 0.71 10.99 9.37
N LYS A 206 1.38 11.19 8.22
CA LYS A 206 2.72 10.66 7.96
C LYS A 206 3.76 11.27 8.88
N LYS A 207 3.69 12.57 9.17
CA LYS A 207 4.63 13.21 10.10
C LYS A 207 4.53 12.57 11.48
N ASP A 208 3.32 12.44 12.00
CA ASP A 208 3.06 11.80 13.29
C ASP A 208 3.50 10.33 13.27
N PHE A 209 3.27 9.62 12.16
CA PHE A 209 3.71 8.23 11.99
C PHE A 209 5.24 8.10 12.08
N ILE A 210 5.97 8.98 11.39
CA ILE A 210 7.44 8.96 11.41
C ILE A 210 7.98 9.29 12.80
N GLU A 211 7.35 10.22 13.51
CA GLU A 211 7.69 10.51 14.91
C GLU A 211 7.54 9.26 15.78
N HIS A 212 6.44 8.52 15.69
CA HIS A 212 6.24 7.26 16.43
C HIS A 212 7.25 6.15 16.04
N VAL A 213 7.67 6.10 14.77
CA VAL A 213 8.67 5.13 14.29
C VAL A 213 10.06 5.43 14.84
N LEU A 214 10.44 6.72 14.87
CA LEU A 214 11.81 7.16 15.15
C LEU A 214 12.06 7.45 16.63
N MET A 215 11.05 7.90 17.38
CA MET A 215 11.18 8.23 18.79
C MET A 215 10.83 7.02 19.66
N ASP A 216 11.77 6.61 20.50
CA ASP A 216 11.65 5.39 21.32
C ASP A 216 10.78 5.58 22.57
N ASP A 217 10.55 6.83 22.98
CA ASP A 217 9.77 7.23 24.16
C ASP A 217 8.27 7.43 23.89
N ILE A 218 7.87 7.57 22.63
CA ILE A 218 6.47 7.83 22.24
C ILE A 218 5.68 6.52 22.03
N CYS A 219 6.35 5.44 21.64
CA CYS A 219 5.72 4.17 21.32
C CYS A 219 6.49 3.00 21.93
N ASP A 220 5.81 2.28 22.82
CA ASP A 220 6.27 1.05 23.49
C ASP A 220 6.32 -0.18 22.59
N MET A 221 5.90 -0.04 21.33
CA MET A 221 6.01 -1.08 20.32
C MET A 221 7.48 -1.46 20.07
N PRO A 222 7.82 -2.77 20.02
CA PRO A 222 9.19 -3.20 19.74
C PRO A 222 9.74 -2.63 18.43
N LYS A 223 11.00 -2.21 18.45
CA LYS A 223 11.68 -1.61 17.29
C LYS A 223 11.56 -2.41 15.99
N PRO A 224 11.72 -3.75 15.96
CA PRO A 224 11.51 -4.52 14.74
C PRO A 224 10.10 -4.38 14.17
N LEU A 225 9.09 -4.31 15.03
CA LEU A 225 7.70 -4.14 14.63
C LEU A 225 7.43 -2.71 14.11
N LYS A 226 8.02 -1.68 14.73
CA LYS A 226 8.00 -0.30 14.20
C LYS A 226 8.60 -0.23 12.79
N GLN A 227 9.73 -0.91 12.56
CA GLN A 227 10.37 -0.98 11.24
C GLN A 227 9.51 -1.71 10.21
N LEU A 228 8.80 -2.77 10.61
CA LEU A 228 7.87 -3.46 9.73
C LEU A 228 6.68 -2.58 9.32
N HIS A 229 6.11 -1.81 10.25
CA HIS A 229 5.08 -0.80 9.94
C HIS A 229 5.61 0.23 8.95
N PHE A 230 6.84 0.72 9.16
CA PHE A 230 7.48 1.68 8.25
C PHE A 230 7.68 1.07 6.85
N GLY A 231 8.13 -0.18 6.76
CA GLY A 231 8.24 -0.91 5.49
C GLY A 231 6.90 -1.08 4.77
N CYS A 232 5.81 -1.33 5.51
CA CYS A 232 4.47 -1.39 4.94
C CYS A 232 4.04 -0.05 4.36
N LEU A 233 4.23 1.06 5.09
CA LEU A 233 3.94 2.40 4.56
C LEU A 233 4.77 2.69 3.29
N LYS A 234 6.05 2.30 3.27
CA LYS A 234 6.90 2.43 2.08
C LYS A 234 6.38 1.63 0.88
N THR A 235 5.80 0.47 1.12
CA THR A 235 5.17 -0.35 0.07
C THR A 235 3.95 0.37 -0.51
N PHE A 236 3.08 0.94 0.33
CA PHE A 236 1.94 1.75 -0.15
C PHE A 236 2.39 3.04 -0.85
N GLN A 237 3.47 3.67 -0.40
CA GLN A 237 4.07 4.80 -1.12
C GLN A 237 4.55 4.37 -2.50
N MET A 238 5.21 3.21 -2.62
CA MET A 238 5.62 2.70 -3.92
C MET A 238 4.41 2.49 -4.85
N PHE A 239 3.29 2.01 -4.33
CA PHE A 239 2.06 1.82 -5.11
C PHE A 239 1.37 3.12 -5.53
N PHE A 240 1.39 4.16 -4.69
CA PHE A 240 0.45 5.28 -4.81
C PHE A 240 1.08 6.69 -4.72
N ASN A 241 2.41 6.83 -4.71
CA ASN A 241 3.02 8.16 -4.53
C ASN A 241 2.93 9.06 -5.78
N SER A 242 2.89 8.48 -6.98
CA SER A 242 2.90 9.26 -8.24
C SER A 242 1.76 8.91 -9.20
N SER A 243 1.28 7.67 -9.14
CA SER A 243 0.24 7.09 -9.99
C SER A 243 -0.47 6.00 -9.18
N ASN A 244 -1.53 5.41 -9.74
CA ASN A 244 -2.07 4.15 -9.24
C ASN A 244 -1.26 2.96 -9.80
N GLY A 245 -0.03 2.80 -9.31
CA GLY A 245 0.89 1.76 -9.74
C GLY A 245 0.42 0.35 -9.36
N PHE A 246 -0.40 0.21 -8.31
CA PHE A 246 -0.97 -1.08 -7.90
C PHE A 246 -1.84 -1.72 -9.00
N ASP A 247 -2.62 -0.91 -9.71
CA ASP A 247 -3.46 -1.37 -10.83
C ASP A 247 -2.69 -1.43 -12.18
N SER A 248 -1.39 -1.09 -12.19
CA SER A 248 -0.55 -1.00 -13.39
C SER A 248 0.40 -2.19 -13.49
N GLU A 249 0.02 -3.20 -14.28
CA GLU A 249 0.86 -4.40 -14.52
C GLU A 249 2.27 -4.03 -15.02
N ILE A 250 2.37 -3.00 -15.87
CA ILE A 250 3.64 -2.53 -16.44
C ILE A 250 4.54 -1.95 -15.35
N GLU A 251 4.02 -1.04 -14.52
CA GLU A 251 4.80 -0.41 -13.44
C GLU A 251 5.21 -1.44 -12.38
N MET A 252 4.32 -2.38 -12.04
CA MET A 252 4.63 -3.46 -11.09
C MET A 252 5.72 -4.40 -11.60
N ILE A 253 5.65 -4.83 -12.87
CA ILE A 253 6.68 -5.69 -13.48
C ILE A 253 8.01 -4.96 -13.55
N ASP A 254 8.02 -3.68 -13.93
CA ASP A 254 9.23 -2.86 -13.96
C ASP A 254 9.86 -2.70 -12.56
N ALA A 255 9.04 -2.44 -11.54
CA ALA A 255 9.49 -2.35 -10.15
C ALA A 255 10.09 -3.69 -9.65
N ILE A 256 9.44 -4.82 -9.96
CA ILE A 256 9.94 -6.17 -9.64
C ILE A 256 11.27 -6.43 -10.34
N ASN A 257 11.37 -6.10 -11.62
CA ASN A 257 12.61 -6.26 -12.40
C ASN A 257 13.74 -5.46 -11.77
N LYS A 258 13.53 -4.18 -11.48
CA LYS A 258 14.53 -3.32 -10.84
C LYS A 258 14.95 -3.79 -9.45
N ALA A 259 14.02 -4.37 -8.69
CA ALA A 259 14.29 -4.79 -7.31
C ALA A 259 14.96 -6.17 -7.18
N ILE A 260 14.65 -7.11 -8.09
CA ILE A 260 15.03 -8.53 -7.94
C ILE A 260 15.96 -9.01 -9.06
N TYR A 261 15.68 -8.64 -10.31
CA TYR A 261 16.29 -9.28 -11.47
C TYR A 261 17.40 -8.46 -12.12
N LEU A 262 17.28 -7.14 -12.12
CA LEU A 262 18.24 -6.25 -12.75
C LEU A 262 19.41 -5.97 -11.80
N PRO A 263 20.66 -6.10 -12.26
CA PRO A 263 21.81 -5.71 -11.47
C PRO A 263 21.81 -4.19 -11.26
N ILE A 264 22.39 -3.76 -10.13
CA ILE A 264 22.63 -2.34 -9.87
C ILE A 264 23.70 -1.88 -10.86
N ASP A 265 23.35 -0.96 -11.75
CA ASP A 265 24.32 -0.31 -12.62
C ASP A 265 25.16 0.67 -11.80
N ILE A 266 26.28 0.17 -11.29
CA ILE A 266 27.32 0.97 -10.68
C ILE A 266 28.18 1.42 -11.86
N GLY A 267 27.90 2.59 -12.42
CA GLY A 267 28.59 3.16 -13.60
C GLY A 267 30.09 3.36 -13.40
N ILE A 268 30.84 2.27 -13.24
CA ILE A 268 32.29 2.23 -13.32
C ILE A 268 32.59 2.31 -14.81
N GLU A 269 32.79 3.54 -15.30
CA GLU A 269 33.51 3.74 -16.54
C GLU A 269 34.88 3.06 -16.40
N GLU A 270 35.02 1.87 -16.98
CA GLU A 270 36.32 1.26 -17.25
C GLU A 270 37.09 2.20 -18.19
N SER A 271 37.78 3.18 -17.61
CA SER A 271 38.86 3.89 -18.28
C SER A 271 40.09 2.98 -18.35
N LEU A 272 39.96 1.85 -19.06
CA LEU A 272 41.10 1.08 -19.53
C LEU A 272 41.74 1.85 -20.70
N SER A 273 42.45 2.92 -20.36
CA SER A 273 43.42 3.51 -21.28
C SER A 273 44.57 2.51 -21.46
N SER A 274 44.72 2.02 -22.69
CA SER A 274 45.84 1.17 -23.10
C SER A 274 47.15 1.97 -23.03
N PRO A 275 48.30 1.36 -22.69
CA PRO A 275 49.54 2.09 -22.50
C PRO A 275 50.21 2.39 -23.86
N SER A 276 50.30 3.67 -24.23
CA SER A 276 51.15 4.09 -25.35
C SER A 276 52.22 5.09 -24.89
N SER A 277 53.46 4.57 -24.92
CA SER A 277 54.75 5.25 -25.15
C SER A 277 55.16 6.43 -24.27
N MET A 278 56.16 6.17 -23.41
CA MET A 278 57.21 7.10 -22.97
C MET A 278 57.99 7.67 -24.19
N PRO A 279 58.55 8.91 -24.13
CA PRO A 279 59.83 9.06 -23.43
C PRO A 279 60.18 10.41 -22.76
N GLN A 280 61.04 10.25 -21.75
CA GLN A 280 62.23 11.05 -21.37
C GLN A 280 62.14 12.19 -20.33
N LYS A 281 62.71 11.84 -19.15
CA LYS A 281 63.80 12.52 -18.38
C LYS A 281 63.71 14.04 -18.16
N ILE A 282 63.80 14.46 -16.90
CA ILE A 282 64.97 15.15 -16.29
C ILE A 282 64.76 15.39 -14.78
N SER A 283 65.66 14.75 -14.00
CA SER A 283 66.34 15.13 -12.75
C SER A 283 65.67 15.90 -11.59
N ASN A 284 65.77 15.28 -10.41
CA ASN A 284 66.47 15.75 -9.19
C ASN A 284 65.96 16.97 -8.39
N LEU A 285 65.53 16.74 -7.13
CA LEU A 285 66.24 17.06 -5.86
C LEU A 285 65.28 17.34 -4.69
N ASN A 286 65.61 16.72 -3.54
CA ASN A 286 65.52 17.17 -2.13
C ASN A 286 64.23 17.90 -1.68
N GLY A 287 63.49 17.46 -0.67
CA GLY A 287 63.95 17.09 0.67
C GLY A 287 63.25 18.01 1.69
N THR A 288 63.11 17.52 2.92
CA THR A 288 62.71 18.19 4.18
C THR A 288 61.22 18.30 4.55
N GLU A 289 60.94 17.61 5.66
CA GLU A 289 59.79 17.74 6.55
C GLU A 289 59.62 19.17 7.09
N LYS A 290 58.37 19.56 7.37
CA LYS A 290 58.06 20.39 8.55
C LYS A 290 56.62 20.18 9.03
N LYS A 291 56.53 19.56 10.20
CA LYS A 291 55.39 19.62 11.14
C LYS A 291 55.26 21.05 11.64
N LEU A 292 54.06 21.63 11.67
CA LEU A 292 53.66 22.50 12.77
C LEU A 292 52.14 22.56 12.90
N SER A 293 51.70 22.32 14.14
CA SER A 293 50.36 22.57 14.63
C SER A 293 49.97 24.05 14.52
N THR A 294 48.68 24.39 14.62
CA THR A 294 48.03 24.96 15.82
C THR A 294 46.67 25.57 15.41
N LYS A 295 45.61 25.06 16.06
CA LYS A 295 44.38 25.73 16.51
C LYS A 295 44.11 27.17 16.02
N LYS A 296 42.94 27.37 15.39
CA LYS A 296 42.17 28.62 15.52
C LYS A 296 40.70 28.33 15.77
N ARG A 297 40.21 29.02 16.80
CA ARG A 297 38.82 29.22 17.23
C ARG A 297 38.26 30.36 16.37
N THR A 298 37.09 30.18 15.76
CA THR A 298 36.33 31.31 15.22
C THR A 298 34.84 31.15 15.49
N THR A 299 34.29 32.26 15.92
CA THR A 299 32.95 32.59 16.36
C THR A 299 31.92 32.50 15.23
N LEU A 300 30.67 32.22 15.63
CA LEU A 300 29.45 32.21 14.82
C LEU A 300 29.25 33.50 14.03
N THR A 301 28.85 33.36 12.77
CA THR A 301 27.96 34.29 12.08
C THR A 301 27.04 33.45 11.19
N LEU A 302 25.78 33.32 11.61
CA LEU A 302 24.73 32.61 10.88
C LEU A 302 24.25 33.51 9.74
N ASN A 303 24.41 33.06 8.49
CA ASN A 303 23.53 33.43 7.40
C ASN A 303 23.46 32.31 6.37
N ALA A 304 22.21 31.90 6.11
CA ALA A 304 21.62 31.15 5.00
C ALA A 304 22.51 30.22 4.16
N THR A 305 22.11 28.95 4.03
CA THR A 305 21.73 28.27 2.77
C THR A 305 21.30 26.83 3.11
N LEU A 306 20.08 26.42 2.75
CA LEU A 306 19.65 25.02 2.80
C LEU A 306 20.49 24.23 1.79
N ASN A 307 21.57 23.60 2.27
CA ASN A 307 22.30 22.61 1.50
C ASN A 307 21.73 21.22 1.79
N SER A 308 21.26 20.58 0.73
CA SER A 308 20.92 19.16 0.67
C SER A 308 22.14 18.31 1.08
N GLN A 309 22.22 17.91 2.34
CA GLN A 309 23.20 16.92 2.78
C GLN A 309 22.56 15.52 2.81
N ARG A 310 22.89 14.80 1.74
CA ARG A 310 23.13 13.36 1.63
C ARG A 310 23.13 12.62 2.99
N PHE A 311 22.08 11.85 3.25
CA PHE A 311 22.07 10.84 4.31
C PHE A 311 23.03 9.69 3.95
N PRO A 312 23.74 9.09 4.92
CA PRO A 312 24.66 8.01 4.67
C PRO A 312 23.93 6.76 4.17
N SER A 313 24.49 6.14 3.13
CA SER A 313 24.02 4.90 2.51
C SER A 313 24.04 3.76 3.53
N ILE A 314 22.86 3.37 4.03
CA ILE A 314 22.66 2.11 4.75
C ILE A 314 22.33 1.06 3.69
N SER A 315 23.22 0.08 3.51
CA SER A 315 23.02 -1.04 2.58
C SER A 315 21.93 -1.96 3.11
N TRP A 316 20.71 -1.85 2.59
CA TRP A 316 19.63 -2.81 2.84
C TRP A 316 19.66 -3.89 1.76
N ALA A 317 20.51 -4.90 1.96
CA ALA A 317 20.42 -6.16 1.26
C ALA A 317 19.62 -7.13 2.14
N SER A 318 18.31 -7.20 1.92
CA SER A 318 17.52 -8.43 2.13
C SER A 318 16.06 -8.17 1.78
N SER A 319 15.76 -8.43 0.51
CA SER A 319 14.46 -8.77 -0.03
C SER A 319 13.75 -9.78 0.86
N ASN A 320 12.66 -9.41 1.55
CA ASN A 320 11.83 -10.40 2.25
C ASN A 320 10.34 -10.04 2.41
N PHE A 321 9.85 -8.96 1.80
CA PHE A 321 8.41 -8.65 1.87
C PHE A 321 7.61 -9.28 0.71
N PHE A 322 8.19 -9.36 -0.50
CA PHE A 322 7.58 -10.05 -1.64
C PHE A 322 7.81 -11.57 -1.65
N ALA A 323 8.75 -12.07 -0.84
CA ALA A 323 9.09 -13.50 -0.81
C ALA A 323 7.98 -14.36 -0.17
N ILE A 324 7.10 -13.82 0.66
CA ILE A 324 6.06 -14.64 1.31
C ILE A 324 4.91 -15.01 0.36
N GLN A 325 4.72 -14.27 -0.74
CA GLN A 325 3.83 -14.70 -1.84
C GLN A 325 4.54 -15.54 -2.92
N ALA A 326 5.87 -15.43 -3.06
CA ALA A 326 6.63 -16.13 -4.11
C ALA A 326 7.33 -17.44 -3.66
N SER A 327 7.52 -17.67 -2.35
CA SER A 327 8.30 -18.83 -1.85
C SER A 327 7.46 -20.07 -1.54
N ALA A 328 6.14 -19.98 -1.54
CA ALA A 328 5.29 -21.16 -1.60
C ALA A 328 5.17 -21.56 -3.07
N GLY A 329 5.93 -22.57 -3.50
CA GLY A 329 5.93 -23.13 -4.86
C GLY A 329 4.59 -23.78 -5.27
N LEU A 330 3.48 -23.07 -5.13
CA LEU A 330 2.18 -23.42 -5.66
C LEU A 330 2.08 -22.87 -7.09
N LYS A 331 2.32 -23.75 -8.06
CA LYS A 331 1.88 -23.52 -9.44
C LYS A 331 0.35 -23.46 -9.44
N PHE A 332 -0.23 -22.29 -9.20
CA PHE A 332 -1.62 -22.05 -9.51
C PHE A 332 -1.75 -21.82 -11.02
N ASN A 333 -2.23 -22.83 -11.75
CA ASN A 333 -2.82 -22.61 -13.07
C ASN A 333 -4.15 -21.86 -12.86
N LEU A 334 -4.07 -20.54 -12.68
CA LEU A 334 -5.26 -19.70 -12.69
C LEU A 334 -5.73 -19.55 -14.15
N PRO A 335 -7.02 -19.77 -14.44
CA PRO A 335 -7.59 -19.39 -15.73
C PRO A 335 -7.38 -17.89 -15.94
N LYS A 336 -7.04 -17.46 -17.16
CA LYS A 336 -6.92 -16.04 -17.53
C LYS A 336 -8.14 -15.26 -17.01
N MET A 337 -7.92 -14.46 -15.96
CA MET A 337 -8.96 -13.61 -15.38
C MET A 337 -9.19 -12.41 -16.29
N SER A 338 -10.45 -12.07 -16.56
CA SER A 338 -10.77 -10.80 -17.23
C SER A 338 -10.59 -9.66 -16.20
N PRO A 339 -10.11 -8.46 -16.60
CA PRO A 339 -9.76 -7.36 -15.69
C PRO A 339 -10.89 -6.78 -14.82
N LYS A 340 -12.12 -7.33 -14.91
CA LYS A 340 -13.32 -6.82 -14.22
C LYS A 340 -13.56 -7.42 -12.84
N TYR A 341 -12.61 -8.18 -12.31
CA TYR A 341 -12.78 -8.97 -11.10
C TYR A 341 -11.56 -8.87 -10.18
N CYS A 342 -11.24 -7.66 -9.72
CA CYS A 342 -10.36 -7.48 -8.57
C CYS A 342 -11.17 -6.79 -7.48
N LEU A 343 -11.46 -7.54 -6.41
CA LEU A 343 -11.74 -6.95 -5.10
C LEU A 343 -10.39 -6.52 -4.55
N ILE A 344 -9.99 -5.31 -4.93
CA ILE A 344 -9.36 -4.23 -4.16
C ILE A 344 -9.67 -2.98 -5.00
#